data_AF-A0A8H8RKQ9-F1
#
_entry.id   AF-A0A8H8RKQ9-F1
#
_cell.length_a   1.000
_cell.length_b   1.000
_cell.length_c   1.000
_cell.angle_alpha   90.00
_cell.angle_beta   90.00
_cell.angle_gamma   90.00
#
_symmetry.space_group_name_H-M   'P 1'
#
loop_
_entity.id
_entity.type
_entity.pdbx_description
1 polymer ?
#
loop_
_entity_poly.entity_id
_entity_poly.type
_entity_poly.pdbx_seq_one_letter_code
_entity_poly.pdbx_strand_id
1 'polypeptide(L)'
;MLQEGFRILRRSLVLDHALTSYITKCSITTTSAKWVKKMPDRPKPPPEEEFTEVFLHGSGPGGQKINKTSSAVQLKHLPTGLVLKVQEHRSRTQNRKLARQMLADRLDVMERGTESRVAVKGEVKRKKKSSATKKSKRKYRRLEEEKAGELEGPGDHDLVDEDTPEAAKGSEGRQ
;
A
#
# COMPACT_ATOMS: atom_id res chain seq x y z
N MET A 1 -19.28 79.23 -28.93
CA MET A 1 -19.51 78.64 -30.26
C MET A 1 -18.30 77.77 -30.55
N LEU A 2 -18.44 76.47 -30.33
CA LEU A 2 -18.74 75.46 -31.36
C LEU A 2 -17.50 75.15 -32.21
N GLN A 3 -16.98 73.94 -31.96
CA GLN A 3 -16.33 72.94 -32.85
C GLN A 3 -15.24 73.45 -33.80
N GLU A 4 -14.07 72.82 -33.85
CA GLU A 4 -13.79 71.73 -34.82
C GLU A 4 -12.39 71.16 -34.53
N GLY A 5 -12.19 69.84 -34.71
CA GLY A 5 -10.84 69.30 -34.95
C GLY A 5 -10.29 68.25 -33.99
N PHE A 6 -11.03 67.16 -33.75
CA PHE A 6 -10.53 65.91 -33.18
C PHE A 6 -9.51 65.24 -34.15
N ARG A 7 -8.22 65.57 -34.03
CA ARG A 7 -7.15 64.78 -34.69
C ARG A 7 -6.76 63.61 -33.80
N ILE A 8 -7.50 62.52 -33.97
CA ILE A 8 -7.19 61.18 -33.45
C ILE A 8 -5.90 60.71 -34.16
N LEU A 9 -4.74 61.04 -33.61
CA LEU A 9 -3.54 60.27 -33.91
C LEU A 9 -3.67 58.92 -33.22
N ARG A 10 -3.89 57.89 -34.05
CA ARG A 10 -3.67 56.49 -33.72
C ARG A 10 -2.26 56.32 -33.13
N ARG A 11 -2.15 56.38 -31.81
CA ARG A 11 -1.01 55.82 -31.08
C ARG A 11 -1.52 54.51 -30.52
N SER A 12 -1.18 53.45 -31.27
CA SER A 12 -1.27 52.04 -30.91
C SER A 12 -1.41 51.79 -29.41
N LEU A 13 -2.49 51.11 -29.04
CA LEU A 13 -2.63 50.37 -27.80
C LEU A 13 -1.43 49.43 -27.68
N VAL A 14 -0.43 49.82 -26.89
CA VAL A 14 0.44 48.85 -26.25
C VAL A 14 -0.04 48.80 -24.82
N LEU A 15 -1.04 47.95 -24.61
CA LEU A 15 -1.40 47.48 -23.28
C LEU A 15 -0.13 46.88 -22.68
N ASP A 16 0.33 47.46 -21.57
CA ASP A 16 1.45 46.97 -20.79
C ASP A 16 1.19 45.52 -20.34
N HIS A 17 1.71 44.56 -21.12
CA HIS A 17 1.76 43.14 -20.79
C HIS A 17 2.82 42.82 -19.71
N ALA A 18 3.07 43.76 -18.79
CA ALA A 18 4.11 43.67 -17.78
C ALA A 18 3.71 42.84 -16.54
N LEU A 19 2.49 42.28 -16.48
CA LEU A 19 2.05 41.41 -15.38
C LEU A 19 1.60 40.00 -15.81
N THR A 20 1.59 39.67 -17.10
CA THR A 20 1.27 38.30 -17.59
C THR A 20 2.51 37.48 -17.97
N SER A 21 3.71 37.97 -17.66
CA SER A 21 4.98 37.26 -17.94
C SER A 21 5.70 36.75 -16.69
N TYR A 22 5.19 37.06 -15.49
CA TYR A 22 5.82 36.62 -14.23
C TYR A 22 5.32 35.26 -13.71
N ILE A 23 4.29 34.67 -14.33
CA ILE A 23 3.75 33.35 -13.94
C ILE A 23 4.24 32.22 -14.87
N THR A 24 4.73 32.52 -16.06
CA THR A 24 5.17 31.53 -17.08
C THR A 24 6.67 31.26 -17.11
N LYS A 25 7.38 31.51 -15.99
CA LYS A 25 8.74 31.00 -15.76
C LYS A 25 8.82 29.96 -14.65
N CYS A 26 7.71 29.33 -14.28
CA CYS A 26 7.76 27.94 -13.81
C CYS A 26 7.91 27.02 -15.04
N SER A 27 9.08 27.07 -15.70
CA SER A 27 9.51 25.93 -16.48
C SER A 27 9.73 24.82 -15.47
N ILE A 28 8.73 23.97 -15.31
CA ILE A 28 8.89 22.66 -14.68
C ILE A 28 9.78 21.87 -15.65
N THR A 29 11.06 22.22 -15.73
CA THR A 29 12.08 21.28 -16.14
C THR A 29 11.96 20.17 -15.11
N THR A 30 11.17 19.16 -15.46
CA THR A 30 11.22 17.85 -14.84
C THR A 30 12.66 17.40 -15.05
N THR A 31 13.58 17.84 -14.19
CA THR A 31 14.85 17.17 -13.98
C THR A 31 14.45 15.79 -13.55
N SER A 32 14.36 14.91 -14.55
CA SER A 32 14.06 13.50 -14.41
C SER A 32 14.81 13.01 -13.19
N ALA A 33 14.05 12.63 -12.16
CA ALA A 33 14.57 12.20 -10.89
C ALA A 33 15.42 10.95 -11.12
N LYS A 34 16.70 11.13 -11.46
CA LYS A 34 17.73 10.10 -11.61
C LYS A 34 18.16 9.50 -10.26
N TRP A 35 17.27 9.57 -9.26
CA TRP A 35 17.53 9.16 -7.88
C TRP A 35 16.59 8.05 -7.43
N VAL A 36 16.10 7.23 -8.35
CA VAL A 36 15.58 5.90 -7.99
C VAL A 36 16.77 4.95 -7.95
N LYS A 37 17.20 4.55 -6.74
CA LYS A 37 18.14 3.44 -6.60
C LYS A 37 17.54 2.23 -7.32
N LYS A 38 18.17 1.77 -8.41
CA LYS A 38 17.64 0.67 -9.22
C LYS A 38 17.55 -0.57 -8.34
N MET A 39 16.41 -1.27 -8.38
CA MET A 39 16.28 -2.54 -7.68
C MET A 39 17.30 -3.54 -8.21
N PRO A 40 17.87 -4.40 -7.36
CA PRO A 40 18.76 -5.46 -7.83
C PRO A 40 18.03 -6.37 -8.82
N ASP A 41 18.74 -6.84 -9.84
CA ASP A 41 18.18 -7.66 -10.90
C ASP A 41 17.65 -8.99 -10.38
N ARG A 42 16.69 -9.57 -11.12
CA ARG A 42 16.08 -10.86 -10.77
C ARG A 42 17.12 -11.97 -10.98
N PRO A 43 17.37 -12.84 -9.99
CA PRO A 43 18.25 -13.98 -10.20
C PRO A 43 17.66 -14.86 -11.30
N LYS A 44 18.52 -15.31 -12.21
CA LYS A 44 18.15 -16.26 -13.26
C LYS A 44 18.12 -17.66 -12.64
N PRO A 45 17.17 -18.52 -13.04
CA PRO A 45 17.20 -19.90 -12.60
C PRO A 45 18.48 -20.58 -13.11
N PRO A 46 19.08 -21.49 -12.30
CA PRO A 46 20.25 -22.25 -12.72
C PRO A 46 19.92 -23.14 -13.94
N PRO A 47 20.93 -23.53 -14.74
CA PRO A 47 20.75 -24.44 -15.85
C PRO A 47 20.21 -25.80 -15.38
N GLU A 48 19.53 -26.52 -16.27
CA GLU A 48 18.84 -27.77 -15.90
C GLU A 48 19.78 -28.91 -15.49
N GLU A 49 21.07 -28.80 -15.80
CA GLU A 49 22.11 -29.80 -15.49
C GLU A 49 22.57 -29.77 -14.02
N GLU A 50 22.38 -28.64 -13.32
CA GLU A 50 22.90 -28.44 -11.95
C GLU A 50 21.94 -28.95 -10.86
N PHE A 51 20.73 -29.38 -11.22
CA PHE A 51 19.73 -29.83 -10.25
C PHE A 51 19.00 -31.10 -10.68
N THR A 52 18.61 -31.91 -9.70
CA THR A 52 17.75 -33.08 -9.90
C THR A 52 16.32 -32.73 -9.53
N GLU A 53 15.36 -33.08 -10.40
CA GLU A 53 13.93 -32.92 -10.15
C GLU A 53 13.25 -34.26 -9.80
N VAL A 54 12.43 -34.24 -8.75
CA VAL A 54 11.62 -35.40 -8.32
C VAL A 54 10.17 -34.95 -8.12
N PHE A 55 9.23 -35.73 -8.63
CA PHE A 55 7.79 -35.50 -8.43
C PHE A 55 7.29 -36.30 -7.24
N LEU A 56 6.62 -35.60 -6.33
CA LEU A 56 6.05 -36.18 -5.12
C LEU A 56 4.53 -36.02 -5.13
N HIS A 57 3.87 -36.88 -4.37
CA HIS A 57 2.47 -36.69 -4.02
C HIS A 57 2.38 -35.60 -2.94
N GLY A 58 1.27 -34.87 -2.92
CA GLY A 58 1.06 -33.85 -1.90
C GLY A 58 0.96 -34.49 -0.51
N SER A 59 1.49 -33.79 0.49
CA SER A 59 1.38 -34.21 1.89
C SER A 59 0.30 -33.39 2.60
N GLY A 60 -0.41 -34.01 3.56
CA GLY A 60 -1.36 -33.36 4.45
C GLY A 60 -2.82 -33.81 4.29
N PRO A 61 -3.73 -33.35 5.17
CA PRO A 61 -5.16 -33.60 5.06
C PRO A 61 -5.68 -32.89 3.81
N GLY A 62 -5.70 -33.61 2.69
CA GLY A 62 -6.08 -33.12 1.38
C GLY A 62 -7.16 -33.98 0.74
N GLY A 63 -7.80 -33.42 -0.30
CA GLY A 63 -8.75 -34.18 -1.12
C GLY A 63 -8.04 -35.12 -2.11
N GLN A 64 -8.85 -35.83 -2.92
CA GLN A 64 -8.36 -36.78 -3.91
C GLN A 64 -7.28 -36.20 -4.85
N LYS A 65 -7.39 -34.91 -5.21
CA LYS A 65 -6.45 -34.22 -6.09
C LYS A 65 -5.02 -34.19 -5.50
N ILE A 66 -4.89 -33.94 -4.20
CA ILE A 66 -3.59 -33.75 -3.52
C ILE A 66 -2.90 -35.10 -3.34
N ASN A 67 -3.67 -36.12 -2.92
CA ASN A 67 -3.10 -37.42 -2.55
C ASN A 67 -2.81 -38.30 -3.79
N LYS A 68 -3.65 -38.23 -4.83
CA LYS A 68 -3.50 -39.09 -6.03
C LYS A 68 -2.61 -38.48 -7.12
N THR A 69 -2.48 -37.16 -7.18
CA THR A 69 -1.71 -36.51 -8.26
C THR A 69 -0.31 -36.16 -7.78
N SER A 70 0.72 -36.61 -8.50
CA SER A 70 2.12 -36.23 -8.30
C SER A 70 2.39 -34.78 -8.76
N SER A 71 1.81 -33.83 -8.03
CA SER A 71 1.86 -32.40 -8.36
C SER A 71 2.93 -31.63 -7.58
N ALA A 72 3.38 -32.15 -6.44
CA ALA A 72 4.44 -31.54 -5.65
C ALA A 72 5.81 -31.78 -6.33
N VAL A 73 6.68 -30.78 -6.27
CA VAL A 73 8.01 -30.85 -6.90
C VAL A 73 9.07 -30.69 -5.83
N GLN A 74 10.03 -31.61 -5.83
CA GLN A 74 11.26 -31.49 -5.05
C GLN A 74 12.42 -31.22 -6.01
N LEU A 75 13.17 -30.16 -5.75
CA LEU A 75 14.42 -29.85 -6.45
C LEU A 75 15.59 -30.03 -5.49
N LYS A 76 16.64 -30.70 -5.94
CA LYS A 76 17.92 -30.79 -5.25
C LYS A 76 19.00 -30.16 -6.11
N HIS A 77 19.64 -29.11 -5.61
CA HIS A 77 20.82 -28.53 -6.24
C HIS A 77 22.04 -29.39 -5.92
N LEU A 78 22.73 -29.89 -6.94
CA LEU A 78 23.85 -30.82 -6.76
C LEU A 78 25.07 -30.17 -6.07
N PRO A 79 25.58 -29.00 -6.50
CA PRO A 79 26.82 -28.48 -5.94
C PRO A 79 26.64 -27.91 -4.52
N THR A 80 25.51 -27.27 -4.23
CA THR A 80 25.23 -26.70 -2.90
C THR A 80 24.54 -27.69 -1.96
N GLY A 81 23.99 -28.79 -2.48
CA GLY A 81 23.21 -29.75 -1.69
C GLY A 81 21.85 -29.23 -1.20
N LEU A 82 21.39 -28.07 -1.68
CA LEU A 82 20.11 -27.48 -1.26
C LEU A 82 18.93 -28.31 -1.75
N VAL A 83 18.00 -28.59 -0.85
CA VAL A 83 16.77 -29.32 -1.17
C VAL A 83 15.57 -28.42 -0.92
N LEU A 84 14.74 -28.23 -1.93
CA LEU A 84 13.50 -27.46 -1.85
C LEU A 84 12.31 -28.34 -2.24
N LYS A 85 11.23 -28.23 -1.47
CA LYS A 85 9.94 -28.88 -1.74
C LYS A 85 8.88 -27.81 -1.94
N VAL A 86 8.12 -27.91 -3.02
CA VAL A 86 7.12 -26.91 -3.40
C VAL A 86 5.79 -27.58 -3.73
N GLN A 87 4.74 -27.14 -3.05
CA GLN A 87 3.36 -27.63 -3.17
C GLN A 87 2.38 -26.44 -3.02
N GLU A 88 2.44 -25.46 -3.93
CA GLU A 88 1.59 -24.27 -3.85
C GLU A 88 0.35 -24.37 -4.75
N HIS A 89 0.52 -24.87 -5.98
CA HIS A 89 -0.55 -24.97 -6.95
C HIS A 89 -0.96 -26.42 -7.24
N ARG A 90 -2.16 -26.60 -7.80
CA ARG A 90 -2.67 -27.90 -8.27
C ARG A 90 -1.94 -28.44 -9.51
N SER A 91 -1.22 -27.58 -10.24
CA SER A 91 -0.57 -27.91 -11.52
C SER A 91 0.92 -28.13 -11.34
N ARG A 92 1.43 -29.28 -11.82
CA ARG A 92 2.85 -29.65 -11.74
C ARG A 92 3.75 -28.62 -12.44
N THR A 93 3.31 -28.08 -13.58
CA THR A 93 4.10 -27.14 -14.38
C THR A 93 4.26 -25.80 -13.68
N GLN A 94 3.22 -25.34 -12.99
CA GLN A 94 3.30 -24.13 -12.17
C GLN A 94 4.24 -24.34 -10.98
N ASN A 95 4.14 -25.48 -10.29
CA ASN A 95 5.04 -25.83 -9.19
C ASN A 95 6.49 -25.96 -9.66
N ARG A 96 6.75 -26.52 -10.85
CA ARG A 96 8.09 -26.59 -11.45
C ARG A 96 8.69 -25.20 -11.69
N LYS A 97 7.90 -24.28 -12.28
CA LYS A 97 8.33 -22.89 -12.50
C LYS A 97 8.61 -22.17 -11.19
N LEU A 98 7.73 -22.33 -10.21
CA LEU A 98 7.87 -21.75 -8.89
C LEU A 98 9.11 -22.29 -8.16
N ALA A 99 9.33 -23.61 -8.19
CA ALA A 99 10.47 -24.24 -7.56
C ALA A 99 11.80 -23.74 -8.14
N ARG A 100 11.89 -23.55 -9.46
CA ARG A 100 13.08 -22.94 -10.10
C ARG A 100 13.32 -21.50 -9.66
N GLN A 101 12.25 -20.71 -9.54
CA GLN A 101 12.36 -19.33 -9.04
C GLN A 101 12.80 -19.28 -7.58
N MET A 102 12.22 -20.13 -6.73
CA MET A 102 12.60 -20.24 -5.33
C MET A 102 14.04 -20.73 -5.17
N LEU A 103 14.49 -21.67 -6.01
CA LEU A 103 15.88 -22.14 -5.99
C LEU A 103 16.83 -20.99 -6.33
N ALA A 104 16.55 -20.23 -7.39
CA ALA A 104 17.32 -19.06 -7.78
C ALA A 104 17.39 -18.02 -6.65
N ASP A 105 16.24 -17.71 -6.03
CA ASP A 105 16.17 -16.76 -4.91
C ASP A 105 16.95 -17.26 -3.67
N ARG A 106 17.00 -18.57 -3.42
CA ARG A 106 17.76 -19.14 -2.30
C ARG A 106 19.26 -19.11 -2.56
N LEU A 107 19.69 -19.46 -3.76
CA LEU A 107 21.09 -19.33 -4.18
C LEU A 107 21.54 -17.87 -4.11
N ASP A 108 20.70 -16.95 -4.57
CA ASP A 108 20.96 -15.52 -4.50
C ASP A 108 21.19 -15.00 -3.08
N VAL A 109 20.41 -15.49 -2.12
CA VAL A 109 20.57 -15.15 -0.71
C VAL A 109 21.86 -15.74 -0.14
N MET A 110 22.29 -16.92 -0.59
CA MET A 110 23.56 -17.51 -0.15
C MET A 110 24.76 -16.77 -0.70
N GLU A 111 24.71 -16.34 -1.97
CA GLU A 111 25.80 -15.61 -2.63
C GLU A 111 25.90 -14.15 -2.16
N ARG A 112 24.77 -13.44 -2.10
CA ARG A 112 24.72 -11.98 -1.87
C ARG A 112 24.19 -11.57 -0.49
N GLY A 113 23.63 -12.48 0.29
CA GLY A 113 23.14 -12.19 1.65
C GLY A 113 22.13 -11.04 1.70
N THR A 114 22.53 -9.93 2.34
CA THR A 114 21.72 -8.73 2.56
C THR A 114 21.46 -7.93 1.28
N GLU A 115 22.30 -8.08 0.27
CA GLU A 115 22.18 -7.41 -1.03
C GLU A 115 21.30 -8.18 -2.00
N SER A 116 20.91 -9.40 -1.64
CA SER A 116 20.00 -10.22 -2.43
C SER A 116 18.69 -9.48 -2.70
N ARG A 117 18.10 -9.76 -3.86
CA ARG A 117 16.87 -9.07 -4.27
C ARG A 117 15.72 -9.31 -3.31
N VAL A 118 15.67 -10.50 -2.71
CA VAL A 118 14.66 -10.86 -1.70
C VAL A 118 14.85 -10.02 -0.43
N ALA A 119 16.08 -9.88 0.06
CA ALA A 119 16.37 -9.07 1.25
C ALA A 119 16.04 -7.59 1.02
N VAL A 120 16.47 -7.01 -0.10
CA VAL A 120 16.18 -5.61 -0.46
C VAL A 120 14.68 -5.37 -0.59
N LYS A 121 13.95 -6.26 -1.27
CA LYS A 121 12.48 -6.17 -1.37
C LYS A 121 11.81 -6.30 0.00
N GLY A 122 12.29 -7.21 0.84
CA GLY A 122 11.84 -7.38 2.21
C GLY A 122 11.99 -6.09 3.01
N GLU A 123 13.14 -5.43 2.90
CA GLU A 123 13.42 -4.17 3.59
C GLU A 123 12.49 -3.04 3.14
N VAL A 124 12.30 -2.88 1.83
CA VAL A 124 11.38 -1.88 1.27
C VAL A 124 9.94 -2.13 1.76
N LYS A 125 9.49 -3.39 1.74
CA LYS A 125 8.17 -3.77 2.23
C LYS A 125 8.02 -3.48 3.73
N ARG A 126 9.05 -3.77 4.53
CA ARG A 126 9.10 -3.49 5.97
C ARG A 126 9.00 -1.99 6.26
N LYS A 127 9.81 -1.16 5.57
CA LYS A 127 9.75 0.30 5.67
C LYS A 127 8.35 0.83 5.32
N LYS A 128 7.77 0.39 4.19
CA LYS A 128 6.41 0.79 3.78
C LYS A 128 5.36 0.42 4.84
N LYS A 129 5.44 -0.79 5.39
CA LYS A 129 4.55 -1.24 6.47
C LYS A 129 4.70 -0.36 7.72
N SER A 130 5.93 -0.08 8.16
CA SER A 130 6.16 0.78 9.35
C SER A 130 5.65 2.21 9.16
N SER A 131 5.76 2.75 7.94
CA SER A 131 5.23 4.09 7.64
C SER A 131 3.71 4.09 7.61
N ALA A 132 3.10 3.04 7.08
CA ALA A 132 1.64 2.88 7.08
C ALA A 132 1.08 2.74 8.51
N THR A 133 1.71 1.92 9.36
CA THR A 133 1.28 1.76 10.76
C THR A 133 1.46 3.05 11.56
N LYS A 134 2.57 3.79 11.38
CA LYS A 134 2.76 5.11 12.01
C LYS A 134 1.68 6.12 11.60
N LYS A 135 1.32 6.17 10.31
CA LYS A 135 0.26 7.05 9.80
C LYS A 135 -1.11 6.67 10.39
N SER A 136 -1.43 5.39 10.40
CA SER A 136 -2.66 4.87 11.01
C SER A 136 -2.72 5.23 12.49
N LYS A 137 -1.65 5.01 13.27
CA LYS A 137 -1.60 5.36 14.69
C LYS A 137 -1.81 6.87 14.92
N ARG A 138 -1.18 7.73 14.10
CA ARG A 138 -1.39 9.18 14.19
C ARG A 138 -2.84 9.59 13.90
N LYS A 139 -3.48 8.95 12.91
CA LYS A 139 -4.89 9.20 12.58
C LYS A 139 -5.81 8.84 13.75
N TYR A 140 -5.67 7.62 14.29
CA TYR A 140 -6.54 7.17 15.37
C TYR A 140 -6.31 7.94 16.67
N ARG A 141 -5.07 8.30 16.98
CA ARG A 141 -4.76 9.16 18.14
C ARG A 141 -5.42 10.53 18.03
N ARG A 142 -5.43 11.16 16.84
CA ARG A 142 -6.12 12.44 16.63
C ARG A 142 -7.63 12.30 16.86
N LEU A 143 -8.25 11.25 16.32
CA LEU A 143 -9.68 11.00 16.50
C LEU A 143 -10.05 10.75 17.98
N GLU A 144 -9.15 10.13 18.74
CA GLU A 144 -9.30 9.90 20.18
C GLU A 144 -9.18 11.21 20.97
N GLU A 145 -8.22 12.08 20.63
CA GLU A 145 -8.08 13.42 21.21
C GLU A 145 -9.30 14.31 20.90
N GLU A 146 -9.82 14.28 19.67
CA GLU A 146 -11.04 14.99 19.25
C GLU A 146 -12.27 14.48 20.04
N LYS A 147 -12.43 13.16 20.17
CA LYS A 147 -13.52 12.54 20.95
C LYS A 147 -13.42 12.85 22.45
N ALA A 148 -12.21 12.91 23.00
CA ALA A 148 -11.99 13.29 24.40
C ALA A 148 -12.36 14.76 24.64
N GLY A 149 -12.00 15.66 23.71
CA GLY A 149 -12.39 17.07 23.77
C GLY A 149 -13.90 17.29 23.64
N GLU A 150 -14.61 16.45 22.89
CA GLU A 150 -16.08 16.49 22.81
C GLU A 150 -16.78 16.04 24.12
N LEU A 151 -16.19 15.09 24.86
CA LEU A 151 -16.70 14.63 26.16
C LEU A 151 -16.47 15.63 27.31
N GLU A 152 -15.52 16.56 27.14
CA GLU A 152 -15.26 17.66 28.08
C GLU A 152 -15.97 18.98 27.68
N GLY A 153 -16.86 18.95 26.67
CA GLY A 153 -17.77 20.06 26.36
C GLY A 153 -18.74 20.35 27.51
N PRO A 154 -19.18 21.62 27.71
CA PRO A 154 -19.88 22.06 28.91
C PRO A 154 -21.14 21.21 29.14
N GLY A 155 -21.15 20.50 30.26
CA GLY A 155 -22.32 19.82 30.78
C GLY A 155 -23.32 20.83 31.32
N ASP A 156 -23.99 21.55 30.43
CA ASP A 156 -25.24 22.24 30.75
C ASP A 156 -26.35 21.18 30.69
N HIS A 157 -26.35 20.26 31.66
CA HIS A 157 -27.58 19.56 32.02
C HIS A 157 -28.38 20.55 32.83
N ASP A 158 -29.15 21.41 32.15
CA ASP A 158 -30.22 22.16 32.77
C ASP A 158 -31.12 21.15 33.51
N LEU A 159 -30.95 21.08 34.83
CA LEU A 159 -31.95 20.54 35.74
C LEU A 159 -33.16 21.48 35.61
N VAL A 160 -34.00 21.23 34.61
CA VAL A 160 -35.38 21.69 34.67
C VAL A 160 -36.03 20.89 35.79
N ASP A 161 -36.24 21.55 36.93
CA ASP A 161 -37.18 21.13 37.95
C ASP A 161 -38.56 21.05 37.29
N GLU A 162 -38.87 19.91 36.67
CA GLU A 162 -40.23 19.57 36.29
C GLU A 162 -40.99 19.31 37.60
N ASP A 163 -41.64 20.37 38.10
CA ASP A 163 -42.71 20.32 39.08
C ASP A 163 -43.71 19.24 38.65
N THR A 164 -43.50 18.02 39.13
CA THR A 164 -44.42 16.91 38.89
C THR A 164 -45.64 17.18 39.76
N PRO A 165 -46.82 17.53 39.22
CA PRO A 165 -47.98 17.77 40.05
C PRO A 165 -48.38 16.47 40.75
N GLU A 166 -48.53 16.57 42.06
CA GLU A 166 -49.02 15.55 42.98
C GLU A 166 -50.40 15.05 42.52
N ALA A 167 -50.41 13.98 41.72
CA ALA A 167 -51.63 13.30 41.31
C ALA A 167 -52.23 12.57 42.52
N ALA A 168 -53.22 13.22 43.13
CA ALA A 168 -54.07 12.68 44.18
C ALA A 168 -54.60 11.28 43.79
N LYS A 169 -54.38 10.31 44.68
CA LYS A 169 -54.90 8.95 44.58
C LYS A 169 -56.43 8.99 44.66
N GLY A 170 -57.10 8.94 43.52
CA GLY A 170 -58.50 8.58 43.41
C GLY A 170 -58.67 7.10 43.73
N SER A 171 -59.16 6.82 44.94
CA SER A 171 -59.77 5.55 45.29
C SER A 171 -61.05 5.37 44.48
N GLU A 172 -61.23 4.23 43.82
CA GLU A 172 -62.52 3.54 43.75
C GLU A 172 -62.33 2.18 43.07
N GLY A 173 -62.40 1.12 43.88
CA GLY A 173 -62.45 -0.25 43.40
C GLY A 173 -63.82 -0.58 42.83
N ARG A 174 -63.84 -1.45 41.82
CA ARG A 174 -65.05 -2.16 41.39
C ARG A 174 -64.74 -3.63 41.15
N GLN A 175 -65.37 -4.41 42.03
CA GLN A 175 -66.17 -5.63 41.82
C GLN A 175 -65.91 -6.42 40.53
#